data_AF-A0A6I0E2Z7-F1
#
_entry.id   AF-A0A6I0E2Z7-F1
#
_cell.length_a   1.000
_cell.length_b   1.000
_cell.length_c   1.000
_cell.angle_alpha   90.00
_cell.angle_beta   90.00
_cell.angle_gamma   90.00
#
_symmetry.space_group_name_H-M   'P 1'
#
loop_
_entity.id
_entity.type
_entity.pdbx_description
1 polymer ?
#
loop_
_entity_poly.entity_id
_entity_poly.type
_entity_poly.pdbx_seq_one_letter_code
_entity_poly.pdbx_strand_id
1 'polypeptide(L)'
;MRRYQEVIEKHLSTGNMAVLNMLNTKYFIQPSKNGPIAMQNPEALGNAWFINDIKLVENADEEIAALNGFNPKLTAIVDKRFEGSVKNFVTSNDSSGFIKLDVYKPNKLVYTSSSSTDRVAVFSEIYYNKGWKVTIDGKPAEHFRANYILRAMVVPEGNHKIEFVFDPEMWYIGRNIDLASSLLILLIFAGWVGMSIYKKELLH
;
A
#
# COMPACT_ATOMS: atom_id res chain seq x y z
N MET A 1 8.01 -9.07 1.91
CA MET A 1 8.21 -9.49 3.31
C MET A 1 9.48 -8.89 3.93
N ARG A 2 10.67 -8.97 3.30
CA ARG A 2 11.95 -8.46 3.87
C ARG A 2 11.90 -7.02 4.41
N ARG A 3 11.41 -6.06 3.63
CA ARG A 3 11.38 -4.63 4.04
C ARG A 3 10.54 -4.36 5.29
N TYR A 4 9.41 -5.06 5.44
CA TYR A 4 8.55 -4.92 6.62
C TYR A 4 9.27 -5.39 7.88
N GLN A 5 9.97 -6.51 7.76
CA GLN A 5 10.77 -7.07 8.85
C GLN A 5 11.93 -6.15 9.24
N GLU A 6 12.62 -5.57 8.25
CA GLU A 6 13.68 -4.58 8.51
C GLU A 6 13.14 -3.32 9.22
N VAL A 7 11.93 -2.85 8.91
CA VAL A 7 11.30 -1.73 9.63
C VAL A 7 10.98 -2.11 11.08
N ILE A 8 10.51 -3.33 11.31
CA ILE A 8 10.28 -3.83 12.66
C ILE A 8 11.60 -3.85 13.44
N GLU A 9 12.63 -4.48 12.88
CA GLU A 9 13.90 -4.72 13.56
C GLU A 9 14.70 -3.44 13.79
N LYS A 10 14.71 -2.51 12.84
CA LYS A 10 15.54 -1.30 12.91
C LYS A 10 14.84 -0.08 13.49
N HIS A 11 13.50 -0.02 13.48
CA HIS A 11 12.76 1.17 13.89
C HIS A 11 11.71 0.87 14.97
N LEU A 12 10.80 -0.08 14.76
CA LEU A 12 9.71 -0.31 15.71
C LEU A 12 10.20 -0.92 17.03
N SER A 13 11.16 -1.86 16.97
CA SER A 13 11.78 -2.48 18.16
C SER A 13 12.50 -1.46 19.04
N THR A 14 13.03 -0.39 18.43
CA THR A 14 13.77 0.69 19.09
C THR A 14 12.85 1.83 19.56
N GLY A 15 11.55 1.76 19.31
CA GLY A 15 10.59 2.80 19.68
C GLY A 15 10.66 4.06 18.82
N ASN A 16 11.05 3.95 17.53
CA ASN A 16 11.11 5.10 16.64
C ASN A 16 9.71 5.68 16.38
N MET A 17 9.42 6.79 17.04
CA MET A 17 8.12 7.46 16.97
C MET A 17 7.78 8.01 15.59
N ALA A 18 8.76 8.45 14.79
CA ALA A 18 8.50 8.91 13.43
C ALA A 18 7.90 7.79 12.57
N VAL A 19 8.44 6.58 12.69
CA VAL A 19 7.92 5.40 11.99
C VAL A 19 6.53 5.00 12.51
N LEU A 20 6.30 5.05 13.82
CA LEU A 20 4.98 4.79 14.41
C LEU A 20 3.91 5.79 13.92
N ASN A 21 4.29 7.07 13.83
CA ASN A 21 3.41 8.16 13.40
C ASN A 21 2.98 8.02 11.94
N MET A 22 3.93 7.70 11.04
CA MET A 22 3.65 7.53 9.62
C MET A 22 2.88 6.24 9.30
N LEU A 23 2.91 5.24 10.20
CA LEU A 23 2.11 4.02 10.14
C LEU A 23 0.71 4.20 10.73
N ASN A 24 0.32 5.43 11.07
CA ASN A 24 -0.97 5.74 11.71
C ASN A 24 -1.23 4.90 12.97
N THR A 25 -0.16 4.61 13.74
CA THR A 25 -0.26 3.77 14.93
C THR A 25 -0.93 4.55 16.05
N LYS A 26 -2.17 4.20 16.42
CA LYS A 26 -2.95 4.92 17.45
C LYS A 26 -2.51 4.67 18.88
N TYR A 27 -1.97 3.48 19.16
CA TYR A 27 -1.51 3.08 20.48
C TYR A 27 -0.20 2.32 20.37
N PHE A 28 0.73 2.58 21.29
CA PHE A 28 1.99 1.85 21.40
C PHE A 28 2.22 1.40 22.83
N ILE A 29 3.06 0.38 23.00
CA ILE A 29 3.36 -0.20 24.31
C ILE A 29 4.67 0.38 24.82
N GLN A 30 4.66 0.92 26.04
CA GLN A 30 5.85 1.37 26.74
C GLN A 30 6.17 0.45 27.92
N PRO A 31 7.43 0.00 28.08
CA PRO A 31 7.85 -0.73 29.26
C PRO A 31 7.77 0.16 30.51
N SER A 32 7.13 -0.32 31.59
CA SER A 32 7.10 0.33 32.89
C SER A 32 7.50 -0.65 34.00
N LYS A 33 7.86 -0.13 35.19
CA LYS A 33 8.23 -0.93 36.37
C LYS A 33 7.13 -1.91 36.79
N ASN A 34 5.88 -1.60 36.48
CA ASN A 34 4.70 -2.42 36.81
C ASN A 34 4.19 -3.27 35.64
N GLY A 35 4.97 -3.40 34.56
CA GLY A 35 4.59 -4.10 33.33
C GLY A 35 4.37 -3.16 32.13
N PRO A 36 4.08 -3.71 30.95
CA PRO A 36 3.83 -2.92 29.74
C PRO A 36 2.54 -2.10 29.89
N ILE A 37 2.63 -0.80 29.61
CA ILE A 37 1.46 0.10 29.58
C ILE A 37 1.17 0.52 28.14
N ALA A 38 -0.11 0.60 27.78
CA ALA A 38 -0.54 1.14 26.50
C ALA A 38 -0.62 2.67 26.59
N MET A 39 0.03 3.35 25.65
CA MET A 39 -0.02 4.80 25.50
C MET A 39 -0.70 5.17 24.19
N GLN A 40 -1.49 6.23 24.22
CA GLN A 40 -2.06 6.80 23.00
C GLN A 40 -0.99 7.59 22.24
N ASN A 41 -1.02 7.50 20.91
CA ASN A 41 -0.19 8.30 20.02
C ASN A 41 -1.00 9.48 19.46
N PRO A 42 -0.87 10.70 20.02
CA PRO A 42 -1.51 11.88 19.48
C PRO A 42 -0.91 12.34 18.15
N GLU A 43 0.32 11.91 17.83
CA GLU A 43 1.08 12.34 16.66
C GLU A 43 0.89 11.42 15.43
N ALA A 44 -0.06 10.49 15.49
CA ALA A 44 -0.42 9.65 14.34
C ALA A 44 -0.88 10.52 13.16
N LEU A 45 -0.27 10.34 11.99
CA LEU A 45 -0.48 11.22 10.83
C LEU A 45 -1.79 10.96 10.07
N GLY A 46 -2.57 9.96 10.50
CA GLY A 46 -3.79 9.54 9.80
C GLY A 46 -3.50 8.65 8.60
N ASN A 47 -4.54 8.38 7.82
CA ASN A 47 -4.47 7.44 6.70
C ASN A 47 -3.72 7.99 5.48
N ALA A 48 -3.66 9.31 5.35
CA ALA A 48 -2.90 10.02 4.32
C ALA A 48 -2.62 11.45 4.76
N TRP A 49 -1.52 12.03 4.29
CA TRP A 49 -1.17 13.43 4.51
C TRP A 49 -0.34 13.97 3.34
N PHE A 50 -0.29 15.30 3.21
CA PHE A 50 0.60 15.96 2.24
C PHE A 50 1.93 16.31 2.88
N ILE A 51 3.01 16.10 2.14
CA ILE A 51 4.36 16.53 2.54
C ILE A 51 4.74 17.86 1.88
N ASN A 52 5.71 18.54 2.47
CA ASN A 52 6.25 19.80 1.96
C ASN A 52 7.52 19.56 1.15
N ASP A 53 8.32 18.55 1.53
CA ASP A 53 9.65 18.32 0.98
C ASP A 53 9.92 16.84 0.66
N ILE A 54 10.84 16.60 -0.27
CA ILE A 54 11.26 15.26 -0.67
C ILE A 54 12.76 15.12 -0.50
N LYS A 55 13.16 14.13 0.28
CA LYS A 55 14.55 13.70 0.38
C LYS A 55 14.79 12.51 -0.54
N LEU A 56 15.46 12.74 -1.66
CA LEU A 56 15.94 11.66 -2.53
C LEU A 56 17.15 10.96 -1.88
N VAL A 57 17.17 9.64 -1.99
CA VAL A 57 18.25 8.78 -1.48
C VAL A 57 18.67 7.76 -2.53
N GLU A 58 19.94 7.36 -2.56
CA GLU A 58 20.48 6.60 -3.70
C GLU A 58 19.97 5.15 -3.73
N ASN A 59 19.65 4.58 -2.58
CA ASN A 59 19.33 3.16 -2.46
C ASN A 59 18.46 2.84 -1.23
N ALA A 60 18.13 1.54 -1.09
CA ALA A 60 17.27 1.04 -0.02
C ALA A 60 17.91 1.18 1.37
N ASP A 61 19.22 1.02 1.50
CA ASP A 61 19.92 1.09 2.78
C ASP A 61 19.94 2.53 3.30
N GLU A 62 20.13 3.51 2.42
CA GLU A 62 19.96 4.93 2.74
C GLU A 62 18.51 5.29 3.04
N GLU A 63 17.54 4.72 2.31
CA GLU A 63 16.10 4.97 2.53
C GLU A 63 15.66 4.55 3.93
N ILE A 64 16.06 3.35 4.39
CA ILE A 64 15.74 2.90 5.75
C ILE A 64 16.54 3.68 6.80
N ALA A 65 17.82 3.96 6.56
CA ALA A 65 18.63 4.73 7.51
C ALA A 65 18.10 6.16 7.70
N ALA A 66 17.59 6.79 6.63
CA ALA A 66 17.02 8.12 6.64
C ALA A 66 15.70 8.23 7.43
N LEU A 67 15.06 7.11 7.78
CA LEU A 67 13.91 7.11 8.69
C LEU A 67 14.29 7.47 10.15
N ASN A 68 15.57 7.61 10.46
CA ASN A 68 16.04 8.13 11.74
C ASN A 68 16.16 9.65 11.70
N GLY A 69 15.48 10.33 12.64
CA GLY A 69 15.61 11.77 12.84
C GLY A 69 14.97 12.66 11.77
N PHE A 70 14.00 12.14 11.00
CA PHE A 70 13.22 12.93 10.03
C PHE A 70 11.81 13.24 10.56
N ASN A 71 11.18 14.28 9.99
CA ASN A 71 9.79 14.59 10.27
C ASN A 71 8.88 14.01 9.16
N PRO A 72 8.17 12.90 9.41
CA PRO A 72 7.34 12.25 8.41
C PRO A 72 6.15 13.10 7.96
N LYS A 73 5.71 14.07 8.78
CA LYS A 73 4.62 14.98 8.44
C LYS A 73 5.01 15.95 7.32
N LEU A 74 6.29 16.30 7.24
CA LEU A 74 6.79 17.36 6.36
C LEU A 74 7.64 16.82 5.21
N THR A 75 8.35 15.70 5.41
CA THR A 75 9.31 15.19 4.45
C THR A 75 9.02 13.73 4.12
N ALA A 76 8.97 13.42 2.82
CA ALA A 76 8.98 12.06 2.31
C ALA A 76 10.39 11.67 1.86
N ILE A 77 10.84 10.48 2.23
CA ILE A 77 12.11 9.90 1.77
C ILE A 77 11.79 9.01 0.57
N VAL A 78 12.45 9.24 -0.56
CA VAL A 78 12.16 8.58 -1.83
C VAL A 78 13.43 7.99 -2.42
N ASP A 79 13.41 6.70 -2.74
CA ASP A 79 14.51 6.03 -3.46
C ASP A 79 14.64 6.62 -4.86
N LYS A 80 15.87 6.90 -5.30
CA LYS A 80 16.20 7.52 -6.60
C LYS A 80 15.59 6.80 -7.80
N ARG A 81 15.27 5.51 -7.68
CA ARG A 81 14.50 4.77 -8.70
C ARG A 81 13.13 5.38 -9.01
N PHE A 82 12.57 6.19 -8.11
CA PHE A 82 11.30 6.89 -8.27
C PHE A 82 11.47 8.39 -8.50
N GLU A 83 12.68 8.88 -8.75
CA GLU A 83 12.96 10.30 -9.05
C GLU A 83 12.07 10.82 -10.20
N GLY A 84 11.83 9.99 -11.22
CA GLY A 84 10.94 10.33 -12.34
C GLY A 84 9.52 10.68 -11.92
N SER A 85 9.00 10.08 -10.85
CA SER A 85 7.66 10.35 -10.31
C SER A 85 7.57 11.66 -9.53
N VAL A 86 8.71 12.23 -9.12
CA VAL A 86 8.77 13.44 -8.28
C VAL A 86 9.53 14.59 -8.93
N LYS A 87 10.00 14.44 -10.17
CA LYS A 87 10.86 15.41 -10.87
C LYS A 87 10.26 16.82 -10.98
N ASN A 88 8.93 16.91 -11.09
CA ASN A 88 8.22 18.18 -11.22
C ASN A 88 7.66 18.69 -9.88
N PHE A 89 7.91 17.98 -8.79
CA PHE A 89 7.47 18.43 -7.48
C PHE A 89 8.30 19.62 -7.04
N VAL A 90 7.62 20.72 -6.71
CA VAL A 90 8.23 21.90 -6.11
C VAL A 90 7.88 21.91 -4.64
N THR A 91 8.89 22.04 -3.79
CA THR A 91 8.72 22.19 -2.33
C THR A 91 7.72 23.31 -2.05
N SER A 92 6.64 22.98 -1.36
CA SER A 92 5.55 23.91 -1.08
C SER A 92 5.30 24.00 0.42
N ASN A 93 5.36 25.22 0.95
CA ASN A 93 5.02 25.53 2.34
C ASN A 93 3.52 25.78 2.54
N ASP A 94 2.69 25.55 1.53
CA ASP A 94 1.26 25.68 1.65
C ASP A 94 0.69 24.58 2.56
N SER A 95 0.18 24.98 3.72
CA SER A 95 -0.45 24.10 4.71
C SER A 95 -1.97 24.01 4.55
N SER A 96 -2.56 24.67 3.56
CA SER A 96 -4.02 24.76 3.40
C SER A 96 -4.67 23.52 2.80
N GLY A 97 -3.87 22.65 2.16
CA GLY A 97 -4.37 21.42 1.55
C GLY A 97 -4.66 20.31 2.55
N PHE A 98 -5.67 19.49 2.26
CA PHE A 98 -5.98 18.29 3.02
C PHE A 98 -6.17 17.08 2.12
N ILE A 99 -5.96 15.90 2.71
CA ILE A 99 -6.36 14.61 2.13
C ILE A 99 -6.96 13.77 3.25
N LYS A 100 -8.09 13.13 2.99
CA LYS A 100 -8.81 12.30 3.96
C LYS A 100 -9.26 11.00 3.33
N LEU A 101 -9.31 9.95 4.13
CA LEU A 101 -9.88 8.66 3.73
C LEU A 101 -11.39 8.67 3.96
N ASP A 102 -12.18 8.49 2.91
CA ASP A 102 -13.63 8.41 2.97
C ASP A 102 -14.14 6.96 3.02
N VAL A 103 -13.47 6.04 2.32
CA VAL A 103 -13.86 4.61 2.28
C VAL A 103 -12.66 3.73 2.55
N TYR A 104 -12.78 2.86 3.55
CA TYR A 104 -11.80 1.84 3.88
C TYR A 104 -12.37 0.43 3.68
N LYS A 105 -11.92 -0.27 2.64
CA LYS A 105 -12.25 -1.68 2.36
C LYS A 105 -10.99 -2.45 1.97
N PRO A 106 -10.92 -3.78 2.22
CA PRO A 106 -9.74 -4.59 1.90
C PRO A 106 -9.26 -4.49 0.44
N ASN A 107 -10.18 -4.30 -0.51
CA ASN A 107 -9.89 -4.19 -1.93
C ASN A 107 -10.16 -2.79 -2.52
N LYS A 108 -10.54 -1.80 -1.70
CA LYS A 108 -10.89 -0.47 -2.17
C LYS A 108 -10.65 0.60 -1.11
N LEU A 109 -9.85 1.59 -1.46
CA LEU A 109 -9.63 2.79 -0.66
C LEU A 109 -10.06 4.02 -1.47
N VAL A 110 -10.81 4.92 -0.87
CA VAL A 110 -11.22 6.17 -1.50
C VAL A 110 -10.83 7.34 -0.62
N TYR A 111 -10.14 8.31 -1.20
CA TYR A 111 -9.71 9.52 -0.55
C TYR A 111 -10.29 10.75 -1.26
N THR A 112 -10.63 11.77 -0.49
CA THR A 112 -10.90 13.12 -1.00
C THR A 112 -9.74 14.01 -0.63
N SER A 113 -9.30 14.83 -1.58
CA SER A 113 -8.24 15.80 -1.39
C SER A 113 -8.63 17.18 -1.93
N SER A 114 -8.03 18.21 -1.35
CA SER A 114 -8.13 19.60 -1.78
C SER A 114 -6.77 20.27 -1.58
N SER A 115 -6.25 20.96 -2.59
CA SER A 115 -5.04 21.79 -2.44
C SER A 115 -5.01 22.92 -3.47
N SER A 116 -4.29 24.00 -3.15
CA SER A 116 -4.09 25.13 -4.08
C SER A 116 -2.89 24.95 -5.02
N THR A 117 -2.08 23.91 -4.79
CA THR A 117 -0.92 23.56 -5.61
C THR A 117 -0.87 22.05 -5.83
N ASP A 118 -0.03 21.60 -6.76
CA ASP A 118 0.36 20.20 -6.81
C ASP A 118 1.04 19.79 -5.49
N ARG A 119 0.69 18.62 -4.96
CA ARG A 119 1.20 18.10 -3.68
C ARG A 119 1.60 16.65 -3.81
N VAL A 120 2.58 16.21 -3.02
CA VAL A 120 2.81 14.78 -2.81
C VAL A 120 2.04 14.33 -1.58
N ALA A 121 1.14 13.38 -1.80
CA ALA A 121 0.45 12.66 -0.74
C ALA A 121 1.23 11.41 -0.36
N VAL A 122 1.44 11.17 0.93
CA VAL A 122 1.88 9.89 1.48
C VAL A 122 0.67 9.20 2.09
N PHE A 123 0.50 7.92 1.79
CA PHE A 123 -0.55 7.07 2.33
C PHE A 123 0.05 6.13 3.37
N SER A 124 -0.60 5.99 4.53
CA SER A 124 -0.22 5.03 5.58
C SER A 124 -0.57 3.59 5.19
N GLU A 125 -0.24 3.20 3.96
CA GLU A 125 -0.53 1.91 3.35
C GLU A 125 0.76 1.31 2.80
N ILE A 126 0.93 -0.01 2.91
CA ILE A 126 2.15 -0.67 2.44
C ILE A 126 2.18 -0.68 0.91
N TYR A 127 3.25 -0.16 0.33
CA TYR A 127 3.48 -0.15 -1.11
C TYR A 127 3.61 -1.56 -1.67
N TYR A 128 2.80 -1.84 -2.70
CA TYR A 128 2.84 -3.09 -3.42
C TYR A 128 2.52 -2.83 -4.89
N ASN A 129 3.52 -3.00 -5.76
CA ASN A 129 3.44 -2.68 -7.17
C ASN A 129 2.67 -3.70 -8.02
N LYS A 130 2.05 -4.72 -7.41
CA LYS A 130 1.28 -5.74 -8.13
C LYS A 130 -0.19 -5.67 -7.69
N GLY A 131 -1.07 -5.32 -8.61
CA GLY A 131 -2.52 -5.43 -8.43
C GLY A 131 -3.24 -4.24 -7.80
N TRP A 132 -2.56 -3.24 -7.24
CA TRP A 132 -3.23 -1.98 -6.88
C TRP A 132 -3.21 -1.02 -8.07
N LYS A 133 -4.41 -0.67 -8.55
CA LYS A 133 -4.63 0.38 -9.55
C LYS A 133 -5.09 1.65 -8.83
N VAL A 134 -4.63 2.80 -9.28
CA VAL A 134 -5.03 4.10 -8.74
C VAL A 134 -5.62 4.99 -9.82
N THR A 135 -6.65 5.75 -9.47
CA THR A 135 -7.22 6.80 -10.33
C THR A 135 -7.36 8.11 -9.58
N ILE A 136 -7.26 9.22 -10.31
CA ILE A 136 -7.64 10.56 -9.87
C ILE A 136 -8.82 10.99 -10.74
N ASP A 137 -9.97 11.23 -10.12
CA ASP A 137 -11.23 11.57 -10.80
C ASP A 137 -11.59 10.60 -11.94
N GLY A 138 -11.34 9.31 -11.72
CA GLY A 138 -11.59 8.24 -12.67
C GLY A 138 -10.54 8.08 -13.78
N LYS A 139 -9.55 8.98 -13.87
CA LYS A 139 -8.43 8.85 -14.82
C LYS A 139 -7.31 8.03 -14.19
N PRO A 140 -6.69 7.08 -14.93
CA PRO A 140 -5.53 6.33 -14.44
C PRO A 140 -4.41 7.26 -13.97
N ALA A 141 -3.83 6.93 -12.81
CA ALA A 141 -2.69 7.64 -12.24
C ALA A 141 -1.64 6.63 -11.78
N GLU A 142 -0.46 7.13 -11.43
CA GLU A 142 0.64 6.34 -10.89
C GLU A 142 0.90 6.68 -9.43
N HIS A 143 1.42 5.71 -8.69
CA HIS A 143 1.89 5.88 -7.32
C HIS A 143 3.25 5.22 -7.20
N PHE A 144 4.05 5.69 -6.26
CA PHE A 144 5.42 5.25 -6.02
C PHE A 144 5.63 4.91 -4.55
N ARG A 145 6.84 4.42 -4.22
CA ARG A 145 7.21 4.11 -2.84
C ARG A 145 7.87 5.31 -2.19
N ALA A 146 7.46 5.60 -0.97
CA ALA A 146 8.10 6.56 -0.09
C ALA A 146 8.28 5.95 1.31
N ASN A 147 9.15 6.55 2.12
CA ASN A 147 9.41 6.19 3.50
C ASN A 147 9.63 4.67 3.67
N TYR A 148 10.41 4.08 2.76
CA TYR A 148 10.82 2.68 2.73
C TYR A 148 9.75 1.63 2.43
N ILE A 149 8.53 1.81 2.94
CA ILE A 149 7.42 0.84 2.83
C ILE A 149 6.08 1.46 2.46
N LEU A 150 5.93 2.78 2.48
CA LEU A 150 4.65 3.45 2.26
C LEU A 150 4.44 3.79 0.78
N ARG A 151 3.18 4.02 0.41
CA ARG A 151 2.81 4.54 -0.92
C ARG A 151 2.81 6.05 -0.89
N ALA A 152 3.16 6.65 -2.01
CA ALA A 152 2.99 8.07 -2.25
C ALA A 152 2.54 8.32 -3.69
N MET A 153 1.94 9.48 -3.93
CA MET A 153 1.60 9.93 -5.27
C MET A 153 1.62 11.45 -5.36
N VAL A 154 1.82 11.97 -6.56
CA VAL A 154 1.58 13.37 -6.87
C VAL A 154 0.08 13.54 -7.11
N VAL A 155 -0.54 14.48 -6.39
CA VAL A 155 -1.92 14.88 -6.52
C VAL A 155 -1.91 16.31 -7.08
N PRO A 156 -2.56 16.55 -8.24
CA PRO A 156 -2.63 17.88 -8.82
C PRO A 156 -3.35 18.90 -7.93
N GLU A 157 -3.17 20.18 -8.22
CA GLU A 157 -3.96 21.26 -7.62
C GLU A 157 -5.47 21.09 -7.88
N GLY A 158 -6.27 21.49 -6.90
CA GLY A 158 -7.72 21.44 -6.96
C GLY A 158 -8.34 20.41 -6.01
N ASN A 159 -9.60 20.07 -6.28
CA ASN A 159 -10.36 19.09 -5.51
C ASN A 159 -10.40 17.78 -6.28
N HIS A 160 -9.90 16.72 -5.66
CA HIS A 160 -9.77 15.43 -6.32
C HIS A 160 -10.28 14.28 -5.48
N LYS A 161 -10.87 13.32 -6.16
CA LYS A 161 -11.19 12.00 -5.61
C LYS A 161 -10.14 10.99 -6.09
N ILE A 162 -9.45 10.38 -5.15
CA ILE A 162 -8.41 9.39 -5.39
C ILE A 162 -8.97 8.01 -5.03
N GLU A 163 -8.93 7.06 -5.96
CA GLU A 163 -9.41 5.70 -5.71
C GLU A 163 -8.28 4.69 -5.91
N PHE A 164 -7.96 3.93 -4.87
CA PHE A 164 -7.14 2.72 -4.99
C PHE A 164 -8.07 1.51 -5.04
N VAL A 165 -7.93 0.68 -6.06
CA VAL A 165 -8.66 -0.58 -6.20
C VAL A 165 -7.67 -1.72 -6.36
N PHE A 166 -7.83 -2.76 -5.54
CA PHE A 166 -7.06 -3.98 -5.68
C PHE A 166 -7.72 -4.87 -6.73
N ASP A 167 -7.13 -4.90 -7.91
CA ASP A 167 -7.53 -5.68 -9.08
C ASP A 167 -6.30 -6.43 -9.62
N PRO A 168 -5.86 -7.50 -8.93
CA PRO A 168 -4.72 -8.29 -9.38
C PRO A 168 -5.08 -9.07 -10.64
N GLU A 169 -4.33 -8.88 -11.72
CA GLU A 169 -4.52 -9.63 -12.97
C GLU A 169 -4.51 -11.16 -12.76
N MET A 170 -3.77 -11.61 -11.74
CA MET A 170 -3.65 -13.01 -11.35
C MET A 170 -4.98 -13.65 -10.89
N TRP A 171 -5.95 -12.85 -10.44
CA TRP A 171 -7.30 -13.32 -10.09
C TRP A 171 -8.03 -13.90 -11.30
N TYR A 172 -7.91 -13.27 -12.47
CA TYR A 172 -8.56 -13.74 -13.69
C TYR A 172 -7.89 -15.00 -14.25
N ILE A 173 -6.56 -15.10 -14.11
CA ILE A 173 -5.79 -16.27 -14.57
C ILE A 173 -6.11 -17.50 -13.69
N GLY A 174 -6.09 -17.34 -12.36
CA GLY A 174 -6.41 -18.44 -11.43
C GLY A 174 -7.82 -18.99 -11.64
N ARG A 175 -8.82 -18.11 -11.78
CA ARG A 175 -10.21 -18.51 -12.03
C ARG A 175 -10.37 -19.34 -13.31
N ASN A 176 -9.67 -18.98 -14.37
CA ASN A 176 -9.75 -19.72 -15.64
C ASN A 176 -9.08 -21.10 -15.54
N ILE A 177 -7.97 -21.21 -14.80
CA ILE A 177 -7.29 -22.49 -14.55
C ILE A 177 -8.16 -23.40 -13.67
N ASP A 178 -8.78 -22.86 -12.62
CA ASP A 178 -9.67 -23.62 -11.74
C ASP A 178 -10.88 -24.17 -12.51
N LEU A 179 -11.50 -23.34 -13.35
CA LEU A 179 -12.61 -23.77 -14.20
C LEU A 179 -12.18 -24.87 -15.18
N ALA A 180 -11.07 -24.67 -15.89
CA ALA A 180 -10.54 -25.66 -16.83
C ALA A 180 -10.21 -26.99 -16.14
N SER A 181 -9.58 -26.93 -14.97
CA SER A 181 -9.22 -28.12 -14.18
C SER A 181 -10.45 -28.84 -13.66
N SER A 182 -11.46 -28.10 -13.19
CA SER A 182 -12.74 -28.65 -12.72
C SER A 182 -13.49 -29.35 -13.85
N LEU A 183 -13.56 -28.74 -15.04
CA LEU A 183 -14.13 -29.35 -16.23
C LEU A 183 -13.39 -30.62 -16.64
N LEU A 184 -12.05 -30.59 -16.63
CA LEU A 184 -11.23 -31.73 -17.00
C LEU A 184 -11.42 -32.92 -16.05
N ILE A 185 -11.51 -32.67 -14.74
CA ILE A 185 -11.82 -33.70 -13.73
C ILE A 185 -13.21 -34.30 -13.97
N LEU A 186 -14.22 -33.46 -14.23
CA LEU A 186 -15.58 -33.94 -14.52
C LEU A 186 -15.64 -34.80 -15.78
N LEU A 187 -14.91 -34.42 -16.84
CA LEU A 187 -14.84 -35.20 -18.08
C LEU A 187 -14.13 -36.55 -17.87
N ILE A 188 -13.03 -36.58 -17.11
CA ILE A 188 -12.34 -37.83 -16.76
C ILE A 188 -13.28 -38.73 -15.94
N PHE A 189 -13.97 -38.18 -14.95
CA PHE A 189 -14.90 -38.93 -14.12
C PHE A 189 -16.08 -39.48 -14.94
N ALA A 190 -16.70 -38.66 -15.78
CA ALA A 190 -17.78 -39.08 -16.66
C ALA A 190 -17.33 -40.16 -17.66
N GLY A 191 -16.13 -40.01 -18.24
CA GLY A 191 -15.53 -41.02 -19.12
C GLY A 191 -15.27 -42.35 -18.40
N TRP A 192 -14.77 -42.30 -17.17
CA TRP A 192 -14.56 -43.49 -16.34
C TRP A 192 -15.88 -44.21 -16.01
N VAL A 193 -16.91 -43.47 -15.57
CA VAL A 193 -18.25 -44.03 -15.31
C VAL A 193 -18.84 -44.64 -16.59
N GLY A 194 -18.79 -43.93 -17.71
CA GLY A 194 -19.30 -44.42 -19.01
C GLY A 194 -18.63 -45.71 -19.45
N MET A 195 -17.29 -45.80 -19.36
CA MET A 195 -16.56 -47.03 -19.66
C MET A 195 -16.94 -48.18 -18.73
N SER A 196 -17.19 -47.90 -17.44
CA SER A 196 -17.58 -48.94 -16.48
C SER A 196 -18.95 -49.55 -16.77
N ILE A 197 -19.90 -48.73 -17.26
CA ILE A 197 -21.25 -49.18 -17.64
C ILE A 197 -21.18 -49.97 -18.94
N TYR A 198 -20.51 -49.44 -19.96
CA TYR A 198 -20.33 -50.12 -21.26
C TYR A 198 -19.69 -51.50 -21.11
N LYS A 199 -18.67 -51.63 -20.26
CA LYS A 199 -18.00 -52.91 -20.02
C LYS A 199 -18.89 -53.93 -19.31
N LYS A 200 -19.88 -53.49 -18.51
CA LYS A 200 -20.87 -54.38 -17.90
C LYS A 200 -21.87 -54.92 -18.91
N GLU A 201 -22.33 -54.09 -19.86
CA GLU A 201 -23.27 -54.53 -20.92
C GLU A 201 -22.65 -55.53 -21.89
N LEU A 202 -21.34 -55.46 -22.17
CA LEU A 202 -20.63 -56.39 -23.05
C LEU A 202 -20.33 -57.77 -22.44
N LEU A 203 -20.51 -57.93 -21.13
CA LEU A 203 -20.24 -59.17 -20.38
C LEU A 203 -21.53 -59.92 -20.00
N HIS A 204 -22.68 -59.52 -20.54
CA HIS A 204 -23.96 -60.22 -20.49
C HIS A 204 -24.45 -60.50 -21.90
#